data_AF-A0A976DZC3-F1
#
_entry.id   AF-A0A976DZC3-F1
#
_cell.length_a   1.000
_cell.length_b   1.000
_cell.length_c   1.000
_cell.angle_alpha   90.00
_cell.angle_beta   90.00
_cell.angle_gamma   90.00
#
_symmetry.space_group_name_H-M   'P 1'
#
loop_
_entity.id
_entity.type
_entity.pdbx_description
1 polymer ?
#
loop_
_entity_poly.entity_id
_entity_poly.type
_entity_poly.pdbx_seq_one_letter_code
_entity_poly.pdbx_strand_id
1 'polypeptide(L)'
;EYWQRHLYFNAGWFFHHSPKAFGERFSAWAKSICDDPPDALICQELFPWLDQITLPLVIHSFGGGRPGPELAALDGTATCHYRTLPLLYARESDDAVAVLEEVARDKTIRPTLRDWEAMKAMVYQNQGRKARALFDRDRLPHREQVIRNTLKREGFWLR
;
A
#
# COMPACT_ATOMS: atom_id res chain seq x y z
N GLU A 1 -12.18 22.83 -4.39
CA GLU A 1 -12.80 21.58 -4.89
C GLU A 1 -12.37 20.39 -4.04
N TYR A 2 -13.21 19.37 -3.90
CA TYR A 2 -12.93 18.15 -3.13
C TYR A 2 -12.22 17.14 -4.04
N TRP A 3 -10.94 16.87 -3.78
CA TRP A 3 -10.07 16.04 -4.63
C TRP A 3 -10.63 14.63 -4.87
N GLN A 4 -11.35 14.04 -3.90
CA GLN A 4 -11.97 12.72 -4.07
C GLN A 4 -13.12 12.72 -5.09
N ARG A 5 -13.55 13.86 -5.62
CA ARG A 5 -14.60 13.92 -6.66
C ARG A 5 -14.10 13.32 -7.98
N HIS A 6 -12.81 13.44 -8.29
CA HIS A 6 -12.21 12.92 -9.52
C HIS A 6 -11.55 11.56 -9.25
N LEU A 7 -12.10 10.51 -9.87
CA LEU A 7 -11.58 9.13 -9.81
C LEU A 7 -10.14 9.00 -10.34
N TYR A 8 -9.67 10.00 -11.07
CA TYR A 8 -8.31 10.06 -11.61
C TYR A 8 -7.21 9.89 -10.55
N PHE A 9 -7.47 10.26 -9.30
CA PHE A 9 -6.51 10.15 -8.18
C PHE A 9 -6.73 8.94 -7.26
N ASN A 10 -7.79 8.16 -7.47
CA ASN A 10 -8.09 6.96 -6.69
C ASN A 10 -8.45 5.85 -7.68
N ALA A 11 -7.42 5.08 -8.09
CA ALA A 11 -7.63 3.79 -8.73
C ALA A 11 -8.70 3.03 -7.92
N GLY A 12 -9.85 2.77 -8.55
CA GLY A 12 -10.95 2.08 -7.89
C GLY A 12 -10.58 0.64 -7.51
N TRP A 13 -11.35 0.04 -6.62
CA TRP A 13 -11.22 -1.38 -6.32
C TRP A 13 -11.97 -2.23 -7.34
N PHE A 14 -11.41 -3.38 -7.69
CA PHE A 14 -12.06 -4.38 -8.53
C PHE A 14 -11.45 -5.76 -8.26
N PHE A 15 -12.23 -6.81 -8.53
CA PHE A 15 -11.72 -8.16 -8.62
C PHE A 15 -11.82 -8.63 -10.07
N HIS A 16 -10.77 -9.30 -10.54
CA HIS A 16 -10.77 -9.90 -11.85
C HIS A 16 -10.04 -11.24 -11.81
N HIS A 17 -10.57 -12.23 -12.53
CA HIS A 17 -10.04 -13.59 -12.53
C HIS A 17 -8.70 -13.72 -13.29
N SER A 18 -8.37 -12.74 -14.15
CA SER A 18 -7.20 -12.80 -15.03
C SER A 18 -6.32 -11.55 -14.87
N PRO A 19 -5.15 -11.65 -14.21
CA PRO A 19 -4.18 -10.57 -14.19
C PRO A 19 -3.53 -10.37 -15.58
N LYS A 20 -3.48 -11.42 -16.40
CA LYS A 20 -2.96 -11.33 -17.78
C LYS A 20 -3.85 -10.43 -18.64
N ALA A 21 -5.17 -10.59 -18.57
CA ALA A 21 -6.11 -9.74 -19.30
C ALA A 21 -5.96 -8.26 -18.90
N PHE A 22 -5.72 -8.01 -17.60
CA PHE A 22 -5.44 -6.67 -17.11
C PHE A 22 -4.16 -6.10 -17.73
N GLY A 23 -3.05 -6.84 -17.69
CA GLY A 23 -1.76 -6.39 -18.25
C GLY A 23 -1.81 -6.17 -19.76
N GLU A 24 -2.48 -7.04 -20.51
CA GLU A 24 -2.66 -6.89 -21.96
C GLU A 24 -3.43 -5.63 -22.31
N ARG A 25 -4.58 -5.39 -21.63
CA ARG A 25 -5.38 -4.19 -21.86
C ARG A 25 -4.63 -2.93 -21.45
N PHE A 26 -3.95 -2.96 -20.30
CA PHE A 26 -3.14 -1.84 -19.84
C PHE A 26 -2.05 -1.48 -20.86
N SER A 27 -1.29 -2.46 -21.34
CA SER A 27 -0.23 -2.21 -22.32
C SER A 27 -0.78 -1.71 -23.65
N ALA A 28 -1.88 -2.29 -24.14
CA ALA A 28 -2.51 -1.86 -25.39
C ALA A 28 -3.00 -0.42 -25.30
N TRP A 29 -3.66 -0.05 -24.20
CA TRP A 29 -4.23 1.28 -24.02
C TRP A 29 -3.16 2.34 -23.74
N ALA A 30 -2.14 2.02 -22.94
CA ALA A 30 -1.02 2.93 -22.71
C ALA A 30 -0.28 3.26 -24.02
N LYS A 31 -0.06 2.25 -24.89
CA LYS A 31 0.53 2.47 -26.22
C LYS A 31 -0.37 3.32 -27.10
N SER A 32 -1.66 3.01 -27.16
CA SER A 32 -2.62 3.80 -27.94
C SER A 32 -2.64 5.26 -27.50
N ILE A 33 -2.68 5.54 -26.19
CA ILE A 33 -2.68 6.91 -25.66
C ILE A 33 -1.35 7.64 -25.96
N CYS A 34 -0.23 6.90 -25.91
CA CYS A 34 1.09 7.45 -26.19
C CYS A 34 1.28 7.78 -27.68
N ASP A 35 0.88 6.88 -28.56
CA ASP A 35 1.15 6.94 -30.00
C ASP A 35 0.10 7.78 -30.76
N ASP A 36 -1.16 7.76 -30.30
CA ASP A 36 -2.30 8.46 -30.90
C ASP A 36 -3.24 9.01 -29.81
N PRO A 37 -2.82 10.07 -29.09
CA PRO A 37 -3.60 10.61 -27.99
C PRO A 37 -4.94 11.19 -28.49
N PRO A 38 -6.06 10.93 -27.79
CA PRO A 38 -7.34 11.55 -28.13
C PRO A 38 -7.25 13.08 -28.00
N ASP A 39 -8.12 13.80 -28.73
CA ASP A 39 -8.13 15.28 -28.77
C ASP A 39 -8.06 15.96 -27.40
N ALA A 40 -8.72 15.36 -26.40
CA ALA A 40 -8.73 15.85 -25.02
C ALA A 40 -7.34 15.85 -24.33
N LEU A 41 -6.38 15.09 -24.86
CA LEU A 41 -5.02 14.94 -24.32
C LEU A 41 -3.93 15.61 -25.17
N ILE A 42 -4.25 16.22 -26.32
CA ILE A 42 -3.26 16.80 -27.26
C ILE A 42 -2.32 17.81 -26.62
N CYS A 43 -2.78 18.56 -25.60
CA CYS A 43 -1.96 19.55 -24.89
C CYS A 43 -1.58 19.13 -23.45
N GLN A 44 -1.73 17.85 -23.11
CA GLN A 44 -1.41 17.32 -21.79
C GLN A 44 -0.04 16.64 -21.78
N GLU A 45 0.72 16.81 -20.70
CA GLU A 45 1.96 16.05 -20.52
C GLU A 45 1.63 14.58 -20.23
N LEU A 46 2.00 13.69 -21.16
CA LEU A 46 1.84 12.26 -20.96
C LEU A 46 2.95 11.66 -20.11
N PHE A 47 4.16 12.20 -20.10
CA PHE A 47 5.25 11.71 -19.25
C PHE A 47 5.50 12.68 -18.09
N PRO A 48 5.55 12.22 -16.83
CA PRO A 48 5.58 10.83 -16.36
C PRO A 48 4.20 10.20 -16.06
N TRP A 49 3.10 10.78 -16.54
CA TRP A 49 1.74 10.47 -16.09
C TRP A 49 1.00 9.37 -16.84
N LEU A 50 1.57 8.79 -17.91
CA LEU A 50 0.89 7.91 -18.86
C LEU A 50 0.21 6.72 -18.17
N ASP A 51 0.87 6.15 -17.18
CA ASP A 51 0.36 5.07 -16.34
C ASP A 51 -0.83 5.53 -15.49
N GLN A 52 -0.75 6.72 -14.88
CA GLN A 52 -1.85 7.31 -14.11
C GLN A 52 -3.04 7.72 -14.98
N ILE A 53 -2.82 8.07 -16.25
CA ILE A 53 -3.90 8.30 -17.22
C ILE A 53 -4.58 6.97 -17.57
N THR A 54 -3.77 5.95 -17.85
CA THR A 54 -4.24 4.66 -18.38
C THR A 54 -4.93 3.82 -17.31
N LEU A 55 -4.38 3.76 -16.10
CA LEU A 55 -4.82 2.92 -15.01
C LEU A 55 -6.33 3.03 -14.68
N PRO A 56 -6.90 4.23 -14.45
CA PRO A 56 -8.32 4.35 -14.12
C PRO A 56 -9.24 3.88 -15.27
N LEU A 57 -8.82 4.07 -16.52
CA LEU A 57 -9.57 3.59 -17.69
C LEU A 57 -9.62 2.06 -17.69
N VAL A 58 -8.46 1.42 -17.50
CA VAL A 58 -8.36 -0.04 -17.49
C VAL A 58 -9.15 -0.62 -16.32
N ILE A 59 -9.03 -0.06 -15.12
CA ILE A 59 -9.81 -0.49 -13.94
C ILE A 59 -11.31 -0.40 -14.23
N HIS A 60 -11.77 0.72 -14.78
CA HIS A 60 -13.18 0.91 -15.11
C HIS A 60 -13.68 -0.12 -16.14
N SER A 61 -12.85 -0.45 -17.13
CA SER A 61 -13.18 -1.46 -18.15
C SER A 61 -13.31 -2.89 -17.61
N PHE A 62 -12.86 -3.14 -16.37
CA PHE A 62 -13.08 -4.40 -15.65
C PHE A 62 -14.18 -4.28 -14.58
N GLY A 63 -15.01 -3.24 -14.66
CA GLY A 63 -16.08 -2.98 -13.68
C GLY A 63 -15.59 -2.34 -12.39
N GLY A 64 -14.33 -1.90 -12.34
CA GLY A 64 -13.78 -1.22 -11.19
C GLY A 64 -14.29 0.21 -11.04
N GLY A 65 -14.28 0.69 -9.80
CA GLY A 65 -14.78 2.01 -9.46
C GLY A 65 -14.61 2.30 -7.98
N ARG A 66 -15.33 3.30 -7.49
CA ARG A 66 -15.38 3.52 -6.04
C ARG A 66 -15.92 2.26 -5.38
N PRO A 67 -15.29 1.77 -4.30
CA PRO A 67 -15.74 0.56 -3.65
C PRO A 67 -17.18 0.73 -3.15
N GLY A 68 -18.03 -0.24 -3.48
CA GLY A 68 -19.28 -0.44 -2.76
C GLY A 68 -19.01 -1.00 -1.36
N PRO A 69 -20.06 -1.23 -0.54
CA PRO A 69 -19.92 -1.82 0.80
C PRO A 69 -19.08 -3.10 0.84
N GLU A 70 -19.12 -3.88 -0.24
CA GLU A 70 -18.38 -5.13 -0.42
C GLU A 70 -16.86 -4.96 -0.58
N LEU A 71 -16.41 -3.78 -1.04
CA LEU A 71 -14.98 -3.47 -1.23
C LEU A 71 -14.49 -2.34 -0.30
N ALA A 72 -15.38 -1.64 0.41
CA ALA A 72 -15.04 -0.47 1.21
C ALA A 72 -14.02 -0.78 2.31
N ALA A 73 -13.99 -2.03 2.80
CA ALA A 73 -13.00 -2.47 3.76
C ALA A 73 -11.57 -2.44 3.19
N LEU A 74 -11.36 -2.51 1.87
CA LEU A 74 -10.04 -2.48 1.25
C LEU A 74 -9.34 -1.13 1.40
N ASP A 75 -10.09 -0.02 1.49
CA ASP A 75 -9.58 1.31 1.86
C ASP A 75 -9.46 1.51 3.38
N GLY A 76 -9.84 0.51 4.17
CA GLY A 76 -9.95 0.59 5.61
C GLY A 76 -9.39 -0.64 6.29
N THR A 77 -10.27 -1.42 6.91
CA THR A 77 -9.87 -2.44 7.88
C THR A 77 -9.27 -3.71 7.27
N ALA A 78 -9.41 -3.94 5.97
CA ALA A 78 -8.96 -5.17 5.32
C ALA A 78 -7.51 -5.07 4.78
N THR A 79 -6.96 -3.88 4.63
CA THR A 79 -5.58 -3.69 4.16
C THR A 79 -4.78 -2.83 5.14
N CYS A 80 -3.47 -3.03 5.16
CA CYS A 80 -2.56 -2.23 5.96
C CYS A 80 -1.36 -1.82 5.09
N HIS A 81 -1.33 -0.55 4.69
CA HIS A 81 -0.20 0.01 3.95
C HIS A 81 0.86 0.53 4.93
N TYR A 82 2.06 -0.04 4.87
CA TYR A 82 3.16 0.38 5.73
C TYR A 82 4.43 0.64 4.92
N ARG A 83 5.25 1.59 5.39
CA ARG A 83 6.51 1.97 4.75
C ARG A 83 7.71 1.18 5.27
N THR A 84 7.75 0.92 6.58
CA THR A 84 8.82 0.16 7.24
C THR A 84 8.22 -0.63 8.40
N LEU A 85 8.82 -1.78 8.75
CA LEU A 85 8.35 -2.60 9.87
C LEU A 85 8.34 -1.86 11.22
N PRO A 86 9.33 -0.99 11.54
CA PRO A 86 9.25 -0.19 12.76
C PRO A 86 8.05 0.75 12.82
N LEU A 87 7.67 1.38 11.69
CA LEU A 87 6.47 2.19 11.67
C LEU A 87 5.22 1.33 11.84
N LEU A 88 5.15 0.17 11.19
CA LEU A 88 4.03 -0.77 11.35
C LEU A 88 3.82 -1.10 12.83
N TYR A 89 4.86 -1.57 13.53
CA TYR A 89 4.78 -1.90 14.94
C TYR A 89 4.41 -0.70 15.83
N ALA A 90 4.90 0.49 15.50
CA ALA A 90 4.69 1.68 16.31
C ALA A 90 3.28 2.28 16.17
N ARG A 91 2.63 2.18 15.01
CA ARG A 91 1.38 2.92 14.74
C ARG A 91 0.18 2.04 14.41
N GLU A 92 0.37 0.90 13.76
CA GLU A 92 -0.75 0.13 13.19
C GLU A 92 -1.53 -0.67 14.24
N SER A 93 -2.70 -1.17 13.86
CA SER A 93 -3.62 -1.89 14.76
C SER A 93 -2.98 -3.14 15.36
N ASP A 94 -3.53 -3.62 16.48
CA ASP A 94 -3.08 -4.89 17.07
C ASP A 94 -3.29 -6.07 16.11
N ASP A 95 -4.37 -6.03 15.33
CA ASP A 95 -4.70 -7.01 14.31
C ASP A 95 -3.64 -7.07 13.20
N ALA A 96 -3.24 -5.92 12.64
CA ALA A 96 -2.19 -5.87 11.62
C ALA A 96 -0.84 -6.43 12.12
N VAL A 97 -0.49 -6.15 13.37
CA VAL A 97 0.71 -6.71 14.02
C VAL A 97 0.56 -8.22 14.23
N ALA A 98 -0.61 -8.69 14.66
CA ALA A 98 -0.88 -10.11 14.86
C ALA A 98 -0.78 -10.89 13.55
N VAL A 99 -1.40 -10.40 12.48
CA VAL A 99 -1.33 -11.00 11.13
C VAL A 99 0.11 -11.06 10.63
N LEU A 100 0.88 -9.98 10.77
CA LEU A 100 2.30 -9.98 10.40
C LEU A 100 3.09 -11.07 11.14
N GLU A 101 2.90 -11.18 12.46
CA GLU A 101 3.61 -12.17 13.27
C GLU A 101 3.16 -13.61 13.01
N GLU A 102 1.89 -13.82 12.69
CA GLU A 102 1.35 -15.11 12.30
C GLU A 102 1.94 -15.57 10.96
N VAL A 103 1.86 -14.71 9.94
CA VAL A 103 2.43 -14.97 8.61
C VAL A 103 3.93 -15.26 8.71
N ALA A 104 4.68 -14.45 9.48
CA ALA A 104 6.11 -14.67 9.66
C ALA A 104 6.46 -16.01 10.36
N ARG A 105 5.53 -16.64 11.08
CA ARG A 105 5.74 -17.97 11.70
C ARG A 105 5.48 -19.12 10.75
N ASP A 106 4.85 -18.90 9.60
CA ASP A 106 4.60 -19.93 8.61
C ASP A 106 5.93 -20.53 8.12
N LYS A 107 6.07 -21.85 8.30
CA LYS A 107 7.28 -22.62 8.01
C LYS A 107 7.66 -22.61 6.54
N THR A 108 6.70 -22.38 5.64
CA THR A 108 6.91 -22.34 4.18
C THR A 108 7.63 -21.08 3.75
N ILE A 109 7.31 -19.93 4.36
CA ILE A 109 7.86 -18.61 4.00
C ILE A 109 8.96 -18.13 4.95
N ARG A 110 9.02 -18.65 6.18
CA ARG A 110 10.02 -18.29 7.18
C ARG A 110 11.47 -18.39 6.67
N PRO A 111 11.86 -19.41 5.87
CA PRO A 111 13.21 -19.45 5.31
C PRO A 111 13.56 -18.25 4.45
N THR A 112 12.60 -17.72 3.68
CA THR A 112 12.76 -16.50 2.87
C THR A 112 12.80 -15.26 3.75
N LEU A 113 11.95 -15.20 4.78
CA LEU A 113 11.79 -14.02 5.62
C LEU A 113 12.92 -13.82 6.64
N ARG A 114 13.56 -14.89 7.12
CA ARG A 114 14.57 -14.82 8.20
C ARG A 114 15.89 -14.14 7.79
N ASP A 115 16.17 -14.09 6.49
CA ASP A 115 17.40 -13.49 5.96
C ASP A 115 17.22 -11.98 5.72
N TRP A 116 15.98 -11.48 5.72
CA TRP A 116 15.70 -10.05 5.71
C TRP A 116 15.94 -9.43 7.10
N GLU A 117 16.91 -8.52 7.19
CA GLU A 117 17.35 -7.90 8.45
C GLU A 117 16.20 -7.28 9.27
N ALA A 118 15.32 -6.50 8.64
CA ALA A 118 14.23 -5.86 9.34
C ALA A 118 13.23 -6.88 9.91
N MET A 119 12.93 -7.95 9.17
CA MET A 119 12.04 -9.01 9.65
C MET A 119 12.68 -9.80 10.79
N LYS A 120 13.98 -10.09 10.67
CA LYS A 120 14.77 -10.74 11.72
C LYS A 120 14.76 -9.95 13.02
N ALA A 121 15.07 -8.67 12.96
CA ALA A 121 15.09 -7.81 14.14
C ALA A 121 13.68 -7.60 14.72
N MET A 122 12.72 -7.16 13.89
CA MET A 122 11.41 -6.74 14.37
C MET A 122 10.55 -7.91 14.83
N VAL A 123 10.51 -9.00 14.07
CA VAL A 123 9.64 -10.14 14.38
C VAL A 123 10.40 -11.20 15.17
N TYR A 124 11.48 -11.78 14.60
CA TYR A 124 12.12 -12.96 15.20
C TYR A 124 12.94 -12.66 16.46
N GLN A 125 13.50 -11.46 16.59
CA GLN A 125 14.23 -11.01 17.79
C GLN A 125 13.37 -10.13 18.71
N ASN A 126 12.06 -10.03 18.44
CA ASN A 126 11.08 -9.34 19.27
C ASN A 126 11.33 -7.83 19.45
N GLN A 127 12.14 -7.19 18.59
CA GLN A 127 12.32 -5.74 18.68
C GLN A 127 11.06 -4.96 18.30
N GLY A 128 10.18 -5.54 17.47
CA GLY A 128 8.89 -4.98 17.09
C GLY A 128 7.98 -4.74 18.28
N ARG A 129 7.79 -5.74 19.14
CA ARG A 129 6.97 -5.60 20.34
C ARG A 129 7.58 -4.61 21.34
N LYS A 130 8.91 -4.58 21.46
CA LYS A 130 9.61 -3.57 22.29
C LYS A 130 9.40 -2.15 21.75
N ALA A 131 9.52 -1.97 20.44
CA ALA A 131 9.24 -0.69 19.77
C ALA A 131 7.78 -0.26 19.94
N ARG A 132 6.83 -1.19 19.81
CA ARG A 132 5.39 -0.94 20.02
C ARG A 132 5.11 -0.48 21.45
N ALA A 133 5.77 -1.06 22.45
CA ALA A 133 5.58 -0.72 23.86
C ALA A 133 6.04 0.71 24.23
N LEU A 134 6.79 1.40 23.36
CA LEU A 134 7.16 2.80 23.56
C LEU A 134 5.98 3.78 23.37
N PHE A 135 4.88 3.31 22.78
CA PHE A 135 3.77 4.17 22.39
C PHE A 135 2.48 3.75 23.09
N ASP A 136 1.82 4.71 23.72
CA ASP A 136 0.46 4.57 24.19
C ASP A 136 -0.48 4.38 22.99
N ARG A 137 -1.20 3.26 22.97
CA ARG A 137 -2.07 2.87 21.86
C ARG A 137 -3.30 3.76 21.74
N ASP A 138 -3.82 4.24 22.87
CA ASP A 138 -4.99 5.13 22.91
C ASP A 138 -4.60 6.59 22.65
N ARG A 139 -3.30 6.90 22.65
CA ARG A 139 -2.77 8.26 22.52
C ARG A 139 -1.51 8.32 21.66
N LEU A 140 -1.60 7.80 20.43
CA LEU A 140 -0.49 7.86 19.48
C LEU A 140 -0.14 9.30 19.08
N PRO A 141 1.15 9.62 18.87
CA PRO A 141 1.53 10.90 18.32
C PRO A 141 0.95 11.11 16.92
N HIS A 142 0.27 12.24 16.69
CA HIS A 142 -0.32 12.56 15.38
C HIS A 142 0.72 12.76 14.27
N ARG A 143 1.95 13.17 14.61
CA ARG A 143 3.03 13.42 13.64
C ARG A 143 3.96 12.22 13.57
N GLU A 144 4.05 11.60 12.39
CA GLU A 144 4.98 10.48 12.13
C GLU A 144 6.43 10.82 12.49
N GLN A 145 6.85 12.08 12.33
CA GLN A 145 8.18 12.54 12.73
C GLN A 145 8.51 12.22 14.19
N VAL A 146 7.54 12.36 15.10
CA VAL A 146 7.72 12.11 16.54
C VAL A 146 7.92 10.62 16.79
N ILE A 147 7.10 9.78 16.14
CA ILE A 147 7.22 8.33 16.19
C ILE A 147 8.61 7.91 15.69
N ARG A 148 8.99 8.39 14.51
CA ARG A 148 10.29 8.10 13.90
C ARG A 148 11.47 8.52 14.78
N ASN A 149 11.44 9.72 15.35
CA ASN A 149 12.52 10.20 16.21
C ASN A 149 12.63 9.37 17.50
N THR A 150 11.50 8.98 18.07
CA THR A 150 11.45 8.08 19.24
C THR A 150 12.07 6.73 18.90
N LEU A 151 11.64 6.10 17.80
CA LEU A 151 12.21 4.83 17.34
C LEU A 151 13.72 4.92 17.08
N LYS A 152 14.20 6.02 16.47
CA LYS A 152 15.63 6.25 16.25
C LYS A 152 16.40 6.37 17.56
N ARG A 153 15.88 7.13 18.53
CA ARG A 153 16.52 7.33 19.83
C ARG A 153 16.63 6.03 20.61
N GLU A 154 15.60 5.20 20.57
CA GLU A 154 15.58 3.90 21.26
C GLU A 154 16.24 2.77 20.44
N GLY A 155 16.85 3.06 19.29
CA GLY A 155 17.58 2.08 18.49
C GLY A 155 16.72 1.09 17.67
N PHE A 156 15.41 1.33 17.54
CA PHE A 156 14.48 0.47 16.79
C PHE A 156 14.21 0.93 15.35
N TRP A 157 14.95 1.94 14.85
CA TRP A 157 14.76 2.44 13.49
C TRP A 157 15.61 1.65 12.49
N LEU A 158 14.95 0.79 11.72
CA LEU A 158 15.51 0.01 10.61
C LEU A 158 14.86 0.46 9.30
N ARG A 159 15.65 0.49 8.22
CA ARG A 159 15.19 0.88 6.88
C ARG A 159 15.41 -0.26 5.89
#